data_AF-A0A2P4Y827-F1
#
_entry.id   AF-A0A2P4Y827-F1
#
_cell.length_a   1.000
_cell.length_b   1.000
_cell.length_c   1.000
_cell.angle_alpha   90.00
_cell.angle_beta   90.00
_cell.angle_gamma   90.00
#
_symmetry.space_group_name_H-M   'P 1'
#
loop_
_entity.id
_entity.type
_entity.pdbx_description
1 polymer ?
#
loop_
_entity_poly.entity_id
_entity_poly.type
_entity_poly.pdbx_seq_one_letter_code
_entity_poly.pdbx_strand_id
1 'polypeptide(L)'
;MSMNHPIPTCWPAEVYDYERKTITDVAVGGIDLRKGSWIHCKWCNSTLKTTSFSLITWRSHQRRQTHRAREKEFLENNLQLPIDHESLILVRRDLQKNKQHQACYERDVNNVINAMTTLVTDQQSDLDSLQHQVQDLTRQIQGLKKEIEILRPIKRNSMTDMDLFEKRFRLT
;
A
#
# COMPACT_ATOMS: atom_id res chain seq x y z
N MET A 1 10.22 6.76 55.54
CA MET A 1 9.06 7.68 55.50
C MET A 1 8.72 7.93 54.05
N SER A 2 7.55 7.45 53.59
CA SER A 2 7.13 7.49 52.19
C SER A 2 6.51 8.85 51.89
N MET A 3 7.21 9.69 51.14
CA MET A 3 6.68 10.99 50.67
C MET A 3 5.79 10.73 49.44
N ASN A 4 4.53 10.40 49.70
CA ASN A 4 3.49 10.40 48.68
C ASN A 4 3.22 11.86 48.28
N HIS A 5 3.93 12.35 47.27
CA HIS A 5 3.61 13.64 46.66
C HIS A 5 2.44 13.45 45.68
N PRO A 6 1.36 14.23 45.81
CA PRO A 6 0.24 14.16 44.88
C PRO A 6 0.72 14.52 43.48
N ILE A 7 0.28 13.72 42.50
CA ILE A 7 0.44 14.02 41.07
C ILE A 7 -0.19 15.39 40.83
N PRO A 8 0.51 16.37 40.22
CA PRO A 8 -0.10 17.64 39.88
C PRO A 8 -1.25 17.39 38.92
N THR A 9 -2.48 17.62 39.38
CA THR A 9 -3.70 17.41 38.58
C THR A 9 -3.80 18.43 37.44
N CYS A 10 -3.01 19.52 37.53
CA CYS A 10 -2.89 20.56 36.53
C CYS A 10 -1.45 21.09 36.43
N TRP A 11 -1.07 21.52 35.22
CA TRP A 11 0.16 22.27 34.98
C TRP A 11 0.01 23.70 35.53
N PRO A 12 1.08 24.33 36.04
CA PRO A 12 1.02 25.72 36.48
C PRO A 12 0.65 26.65 35.31
N ALA A 13 -0.05 27.74 35.62
CA ALA A 13 -0.49 28.73 34.63
C ALA A 13 0.69 29.38 33.88
N GLU A 14 1.89 29.37 34.47
CA GLU A 14 3.12 29.80 33.82
C GLU A 14 3.54 28.89 32.66
N VAL A 15 3.11 27.63 32.65
CA VAL A 15 3.45 26.62 31.64
C VAL A 15 2.30 26.37 30.67
N TYR A 16 1.05 26.33 31.17
CA TYR A 16 -0.13 26.06 30.36
C TYR A 16 -1.34 26.86 30.83
N ASP A 17 -1.95 27.60 29.90
CA ASP A 17 -3.22 28.28 30.08
C ASP A 17 -4.36 27.34 29.68
N TYR A 18 -5.14 26.90 30.67
CA TYR A 18 -6.27 25.99 30.47
C TYR A 18 -7.49 26.64 29.82
N GLU A 19 -7.66 27.95 29.97
CA GLU A 19 -8.78 28.69 29.35
C GLU A 19 -8.54 28.82 27.85
N ARG A 20 -7.31 29.22 27.47
CA ARG A 20 -6.91 29.38 26.07
C ARG A 20 -6.46 28.09 25.40
N LYS A 21 -6.24 27.03 26.19
CA LYS A 21 -5.68 25.74 25.75
C LYS A 21 -4.31 25.87 25.08
N THR A 22 -3.49 26.81 25.54
CA THR A 22 -2.20 27.14 24.94
C THR A 22 -1.05 27.00 25.93
N ILE A 23 0.10 26.56 25.44
CA ILE A 23 1.36 26.60 26.17
C ILE A 23 1.81 28.06 26.30
N THR A 24 2.05 28.52 27.52
CA THR A 24 2.44 29.90 27.83
C THR A 24 3.95 30.08 27.94
N ASP A 25 4.67 29.03 28.35
CA ASP A 25 6.12 29.08 28.45
C ASP A 25 6.77 28.88 27.07
N VAL A 26 7.48 29.90 26.62
CA VAL A 26 8.15 29.94 25.30
C VAL A 26 9.23 28.87 25.13
N ALA A 27 9.76 28.27 26.19
CA ALA A 27 10.77 27.20 26.11
C ALA A 27 10.15 25.81 25.94
N VAL A 28 8.83 25.70 26.11
CA VAL A 28 8.09 24.44 26.03
C VAL A 28 7.67 24.19 24.59
N GLY A 29 7.98 22.99 24.09
CA GLY A 29 7.51 22.50 22.79
C GLY A 29 6.34 21.51 22.90
N GLY A 30 6.11 20.94 24.08
CA GLY A 30 5.00 20.03 24.34
C GLY A 30 4.95 19.57 25.79
N ILE A 31 3.77 19.17 26.27
CA ILE A 31 3.53 18.67 27.62
C ILE A 31 2.51 17.54 27.63
N ASP A 32 2.60 16.68 28.64
CA ASP A 32 1.60 15.66 28.92
C ASP A 32 0.39 16.25 29.66
N LEU A 33 -0.67 16.60 28.93
CA LEU A 33 -1.92 17.07 29.54
C LEU A 33 -2.74 15.97 30.24
N ARG A 34 -2.40 14.69 30.06
CA ARG A 34 -3.18 13.57 30.62
C ARG A 34 -2.68 13.15 31.99
N LYS A 35 -1.38 12.91 32.11
CA LYS A 35 -0.77 12.40 33.35
C LYS A 35 0.22 13.36 33.99
N GLY A 36 0.52 14.50 33.34
CA GLY A 36 1.55 15.42 33.81
C GLY A 36 2.95 14.80 33.85
N SER A 37 3.16 13.72 33.10
CA SER A 37 4.30 12.82 33.29
C SER A 37 5.57 13.23 32.54
N TRP A 38 5.46 14.19 31.63
CA TRP A 38 6.61 14.73 30.91
C TRP A 38 6.37 16.16 30.39
N ILE A 39 7.48 16.87 30.22
CA ILE A 39 7.57 18.19 29.58
C ILE A 39 8.71 18.18 28.58
N HIS A 40 8.44 18.65 27.36
CA HIS A 40 9.42 18.75 26.29
C HIS A 40 9.94 20.18 26.19
N CYS A 41 11.25 20.33 26.36
CA CYS A 41 11.93 21.56 26.08
C CYS A 41 12.39 21.61 24.63
N LYS A 42 11.86 22.56 23.84
CA LYS A 42 12.27 22.73 22.44
C LYS A 42 13.64 23.39 22.30
N TRP A 43 14.07 24.19 23.28
CA TRP A 43 15.38 24.84 23.23
C TRP A 43 16.52 23.84 23.32
N CYS A 44 16.49 22.87 24.24
CA CYS A 44 17.51 21.81 24.30
C CYS A 44 17.08 20.49 23.62
N ASN A 45 15.95 20.49 22.91
CA ASN A 45 15.33 19.31 22.28
C ASN A 45 15.32 18.08 23.21
N SER A 46 14.91 18.28 24.47
CA SER A 46 14.95 17.23 25.50
C SER A 46 13.60 17.07 26.16
N THR A 47 13.20 15.82 26.36
CA THR A 47 11.98 15.48 27.10
C THR A 47 12.32 15.09 28.51
N LEU A 48 11.86 15.88 29.48
CA LEU A 48 12.05 15.62 30.90
C LEU A 48 10.86 14.83 31.42
N LYS A 49 11.12 13.67 32.02
CA LYS A 49 10.09 12.93 32.76
C LYS A 49 9.85 13.62 34.11
N THR A 50 8.59 13.81 34.46
CA THR A 50 8.18 14.52 35.67
C THR A 50 7.17 13.66 36.41
N THR A 51 7.62 12.97 37.47
CA THR A 51 6.71 12.26 38.38
C THR A 51 5.89 13.24 39.22
N SER A 52 6.50 14.38 39.57
CA SER A 52 5.87 15.56 40.14
C SER A 52 6.52 16.80 39.53
N PHE A 53 5.84 17.50 38.63
CA PHE A 53 6.37 18.72 38.03
C PHE A 53 6.65 19.77 39.11
N SER A 54 7.84 20.38 39.07
CA SER A 54 8.21 21.51 39.92
C SER A 54 8.68 22.67 39.05
N LEU A 55 7.97 23.80 39.14
CA LEU A 55 8.33 25.02 38.41
C LEU A 55 9.76 25.49 38.75
N ILE A 56 10.24 25.21 39.97
CA ILE A 56 11.62 25.53 40.38
C ILE A 56 12.62 24.67 39.61
N THR A 57 12.37 23.37 39.49
CA THR A 57 13.23 22.46 38.71
C THR A 57 13.22 22.80 37.22
N TRP A 58 12.07 23.20 36.69
CA TRP A 58 11.92 23.66 35.31
C TRP A 58 12.70 24.95 35.05
N ARG A 59 12.58 25.95 35.92
CA ARG A 59 13.36 27.19 35.84
C ARG A 59 14.87 26.94 36.01
N SER A 60 15.26 25.98 36.84
CA SER A 60 16.66 25.56 36.96
C SER A 60 17.16 24.91 35.68
N HIS A 61 16.35 24.08 35.02
CA HIS A 61 16.65 23.51 33.71
C HIS A 61 16.82 24.59 32.64
N GLN A 62 15.93 25.59 32.59
CA GLN A 62 16.02 26.74 31.68
C GLN A 62 17.27 27.60 31.92
N ARG A 63 17.81 27.63 33.14
CA ARG A 63 19.04 28.38 33.46
C ARG A 63 20.33 27.67 33.05
N ARG A 64 20.27 26.42 32.56
CA ARG A 64 21.46 25.68 32.10
C ARG A 64 22.12 26.40 30.92
N GLN A 65 23.44 26.32 30.83
CA GLN A 65 24.23 27.04 29.83
C GLN A 65 23.84 26.69 28.37
N THR A 66 23.37 25.46 28.15
CA THR A 66 22.84 24.99 26.85
C THR A 66 21.54 25.69 26.42
N HIS A 67 20.74 26.19 27.37
CA HIS A 67 19.54 26.99 27.08
C HIS A 67 19.91 28.42 26.70
N ARG A 68 20.79 29.07 27.46
CA ARG A 68 21.17 30.48 27.24
C ARG A 68 21.79 30.74 25.86
N ALA A 69 22.52 29.76 25.31
CA ALA A 69 23.08 29.87 23.95
C ALA A 69 21.98 29.86 22.88
N ARG A 70 20.98 28.98 23.02
CA ARG A 70 19.90 28.82 22.05
C ARG A 70 18.75 29.80 22.23
N GLU A 71 18.54 30.32 23.44
CA GLU A 71 17.64 31.44 23.69
C GLU A 71 18.12 32.70 22.98
N LYS A 72 19.43 32.99 23.03
CA LYS A 72 20.05 34.07 22.24
C LYS A 72 19.90 33.85 20.74
N GLU A 73 20.19 32.65 20.27
CA GLU A 73 20.03 32.28 18.85
C GLU A 73 18.57 32.39 18.38
N PHE A 74 17.59 32.04 19.22
CA PHE A 74 16.16 32.19 18.90
C PHE A 74 15.72 33.66 18.87
N LEU A 75 16.18 34.49 19.81
CA LEU A 75 15.91 35.93 19.83
C LEU A 75 16.59 36.66 18.65
N GLU A 76 17.79 36.24 18.26
CA GLU A 76 18.53 36.78 17.10
C GLU A 76 17.92 36.31 15.77
N ASN A 77 17.53 35.04 15.64
CA ASN A 77 16.93 34.51 14.40
C ASN A 77 15.51 35.03 14.12
N ASN A 78 14.76 35.46 15.13
CA ASN A 78 13.45 36.10 14.92
C ASN A 78 13.54 37.47 14.22
N LEU A 79 14.75 38.04 14.09
CA LEU A 79 14.99 39.26 13.32
C LEU A 79 15.43 39.00 11.86
N GLN A 80 15.72 37.75 11.48
CA GLN A 80 16.29 37.40 10.17
C GLN A 80 15.32 36.55 9.32
N LEU A 81 14.24 37.17 8.84
CA LEU A 81 13.26 36.60 7.89
C LEU A 81 13.56 36.80 6.37
N PRO A 82 14.76 36.50 5.80
CA PRO A 82 14.86 36.35 4.34
C PRO A 82 15.29 34.97 3.81
N ILE A 83 15.75 34.02 4.64
CA ILE A 83 16.38 32.78 4.13
C ILE A 83 15.35 31.68 3.76
N ASP A 84 14.15 31.68 4.33
CA ASP A 84 13.15 30.62 4.09
C ASP A 84 12.37 30.77 2.76
N HIS A 85 12.35 31.96 2.14
CA HIS A 85 11.51 32.18 0.97
C HIS A 85 12.05 31.46 -0.28
N GLU A 86 13.36 31.46 -0.48
CA GLU A 86 13.99 30.86 -1.67
C GLU A 86 13.94 29.33 -1.62
N SER A 87 14.21 28.74 -0.45
CA SER A 87 14.03 27.29 -0.24
C SER A 87 12.58 26.85 -0.45
N LEU A 88 11.60 27.64 0.00
CA LEU A 88 10.19 27.35 -0.22
C LEU A 88 9.81 27.42 -1.71
N ILE A 89 10.38 28.35 -2.48
CA ILE A 89 10.16 28.45 -3.94
C ILE A 89 10.69 27.20 -4.64
N LEU A 90 11.89 26.72 -4.27
CA LEU A 90 12.47 25.50 -4.82
C LEU A 90 11.60 24.28 -4.52
N VAL A 91 11.18 24.11 -3.26
CA VAL A 91 10.30 23.00 -2.85
C VAL A 91 8.97 23.03 -3.60
N ARG A 92 8.36 24.20 -3.81
CA ARG A 92 7.13 24.32 -4.59
C ARG A 92 7.32 23.90 -6.05
N ARG A 93 8.45 24.30 -6.67
CA ARG A 93 8.79 23.92 -8.04
C ARG A 93 8.98 22.41 -8.16
N ASP A 94 9.71 21.81 -7.23
CA ASP A 94 9.96 20.37 -7.24
C ASP A 94 8.69 19.57 -6.98
N LEU A 95 7.83 20.05 -6.08
CA LEU A 95 6.51 19.44 -5.85
C LEU A 95 5.65 19.48 -7.12
N GLN A 96 5.66 20.59 -7.88
CA GLN A 96 4.94 20.68 -9.15
C GLN A 96 5.48 19.70 -10.19
N LYS A 97 6.81 19.60 -10.33
CA LYS A 97 7.44 18.62 -11.23
C LYS A 97 7.09 17.18 -10.82
N ASN A 98 7.14 16.87 -9.54
CA ASN A 98 6.79 15.54 -9.04
C ASN A 98 5.32 15.20 -9.33
N LYS A 99 4.39 16.16 -9.18
CA LYS A 99 2.99 15.96 -9.58
C LYS A 99 2.83 15.67 -11.07
N GLN A 100 3.60 16.36 -11.92
CA GLN A 100 3.59 16.11 -13.36
C GLN A 100 4.12 14.72 -13.70
N HIS A 101 5.24 14.31 -13.09
CA HIS A 101 5.79 12.96 -13.27
C HIS A 101 4.81 11.89 -12.80
N GLN A 102 4.17 12.09 -11.65
CA GLN A 102 3.17 11.17 -11.14
C GLN A 102 1.99 11.01 -12.11
N ALA A 103 1.49 12.11 -12.67
CA ALA A 103 0.42 12.06 -13.68
C ALA A 103 0.85 11.37 -14.98
N CYS A 104 2.13 11.48 -15.37
CA CYS A 104 2.67 10.73 -16.50
C CYS A 104 2.73 9.22 -16.20
N TYR A 105 3.29 8.83 -15.05
CA TYR A 105 3.35 7.42 -14.66
C TYR A 105 1.97 6.79 -14.54
N GLU A 106 0.99 7.51 -13.98
CA GLU A 106 -0.39 7.04 -13.90
C GLU A 106 -0.97 6.79 -15.29
N ARG A 107 -0.74 7.70 -16.25
CA ARG A 107 -1.17 7.51 -17.64
C ARG A 107 -0.49 6.32 -18.29
N ASP A 108 0.81 6.16 -18.11
CA ASP A 108 1.58 5.08 -18.72
C ASP A 108 1.15 3.71 -18.17
N VAL A 109 0.94 3.61 -16.85
CA VAL A 109 0.40 2.40 -16.22
C VAL A 109 -0.99 2.08 -16.77
N ASN A 110 -1.88 3.08 -16.88
CA ASN A 110 -3.21 2.88 -17.44
C ASN A 110 -3.15 2.41 -18.91
N ASN A 111 -2.25 2.98 -19.71
CA ASN A 111 -2.04 2.55 -21.10
C ASN A 111 -1.58 1.09 -21.19
N VAL A 112 -0.63 0.68 -20.33
CA VAL A 112 -0.16 -0.71 -20.27
C VAL A 112 -1.27 -1.65 -19.83
N ILE A 113 -2.03 -1.29 -18.78
CA ILE A 113 -3.18 -2.08 -18.31
C ILE A 113 -4.19 -2.27 -19.43
N ASN A 114 -4.53 -1.21 -20.17
CA ASN A 114 -5.47 -1.29 -21.28
C ASN A 114 -4.95 -2.21 -22.39
N ALA A 115 -3.68 -2.07 -22.78
CA ALA A 115 -3.06 -2.93 -23.79
C ALA A 115 -3.05 -4.41 -23.37
N MET A 116 -2.69 -4.69 -22.11
CA MET A 116 -2.72 -6.05 -21.57
C MET A 116 -4.14 -6.61 -21.50
N THR A 117 -5.12 -5.79 -21.15
CA THR A 117 -6.54 -6.18 -21.11
C THR A 117 -7.05 -6.57 -22.49
N THR A 118 -6.74 -5.77 -23.52
CA THR A 118 -7.06 -6.10 -24.91
C THR A 118 -6.41 -7.42 -25.33
N LEU A 119 -5.11 -7.59 -25.05
CA LEU A 119 -4.39 -8.81 -25.41
C LEU A 119 -5.00 -10.06 -24.76
N VAL A 120 -5.34 -10.00 -23.47
CA VAL A 120 -5.98 -11.11 -22.76
C VAL A 120 -7.37 -11.41 -23.34
N THR A 121 -8.10 -10.38 -23.74
CA THR A 121 -9.43 -10.54 -24.36
C THR A 121 -9.31 -11.23 -25.71
N ASP A 122 -8.36 -10.83 -26.54
CA ASP A 122 -8.09 -11.44 -27.85
C ASP A 122 -7.68 -12.91 -27.67
N GLN A 123 -6.76 -13.19 -26.74
CA GLN A 123 -6.34 -14.56 -26.42
C GLN A 123 -7.49 -15.43 -25.90
N GLN A 124 -8.43 -14.87 -25.13
CA GLN A 124 -9.61 -15.61 -24.68
C GLN A 124 -10.52 -15.96 -25.85
N SER A 125 -10.73 -15.03 -26.79
CA SER A 125 -11.50 -15.29 -28.01
C SER A 125 -10.87 -16.39 -28.89
N ASP A 126 -9.55 -16.41 -28.99
CA ASP A 126 -8.82 -17.45 -29.71
C ASP A 126 -8.99 -18.82 -29.04
N LEU A 127 -8.88 -18.87 -27.70
CA LEU A 127 -9.12 -20.10 -26.93
C LEU A 127 -10.54 -20.63 -27.09
N ASP A 128 -11.54 -19.75 -27.05
CA ASP A 128 -12.92 -20.12 -27.25
C ASP A 128 -13.12 -20.70 -28.66
N SER A 129 -12.52 -20.08 -29.68
CA SER A 129 -12.57 -20.56 -31.07
C SER A 129 -11.95 -21.96 -31.22
N LEU A 130 -10.77 -22.18 -30.61
CA LEU A 130 -10.10 -23.49 -30.60
C LEU A 130 -10.93 -24.53 -29.86
N GLN A 131 -11.57 -24.16 -28.75
CA GLN A 131 -12.42 -25.07 -27.99
C GLN A 131 -13.63 -25.54 -28.82
N HIS A 132 -14.26 -24.65 -29.59
CA HIS A 132 -15.33 -25.02 -30.52
C HIS A 132 -14.83 -25.97 -31.61
N GLN A 133 -13.64 -25.72 -32.18
CA GLN A 133 -13.05 -26.62 -33.19
C GLN A 133 -12.78 -28.03 -32.63
N VAL A 134 -12.22 -28.11 -31.41
CA VAL A 134 -11.97 -29.40 -30.75
C VAL A 134 -13.28 -30.15 -30.47
N GLN A 135 -14.33 -29.45 -30.06
CA GLN A 135 -15.65 -30.06 -29.86
C GLN A 135 -16.23 -30.60 -31.16
N ASP A 136 -16.12 -29.85 -32.25
CA ASP A 136 -16.61 -30.30 -33.56
C ASP A 136 -15.83 -31.53 -34.06
N LEU A 137 -14.49 -31.49 -33.99
CA LEU A 137 -13.64 -32.64 -34.33
C LEU A 137 -13.96 -33.86 -33.45
N THR A 138 -14.22 -33.66 -32.16
CA THR A 138 -14.63 -34.73 -31.25
C THR A 138 -15.95 -35.36 -31.70
N ARG A 139 -16.93 -34.54 -32.10
CA ARG A 139 -18.22 -35.01 -32.63
C ARG A 139 -18.04 -35.77 -33.95
N GLN A 140 -17.19 -35.29 -34.86
CA GLN A 140 -16.88 -35.97 -36.11
C GLN A 140 -16.26 -37.35 -35.86
N ILE A 141 -15.28 -37.45 -34.95
CA ILE A 141 -14.65 -38.72 -34.56
C ILE A 141 -15.69 -39.69 -33.99
N GLN A 142 -16.60 -39.22 -33.14
CA GLN A 142 -17.69 -40.05 -32.60
C GLN A 142 -18.63 -40.55 -33.70
N GLY A 143 -18.94 -39.71 -34.69
CA GLY A 143 -19.73 -40.08 -35.87
C GLY A 143 -19.05 -41.20 -36.67
N LEU A 144 -17.80 -40.99 -37.08
CA LEU A 144 -17.01 -41.96 -37.82
C LEU A 144 -16.85 -43.28 -37.05
N LYS A 145 -16.68 -43.21 -35.72
CA LYS A 145 -16.61 -44.41 -34.87
C LYS A 145 -17.90 -45.23 -34.93
N LYS A 146 -19.07 -44.59 -34.91
CA LYS A 146 -20.37 -45.26 -35.07
C LYS A 146 -20.52 -45.88 -36.46
N GLU A 147 -20.12 -45.19 -37.51
CA GLU A 147 -20.14 -45.73 -38.88
C GLU A 147 -19.27 -46.99 -39.01
N ILE A 148 -18.06 -46.97 -38.44
CA ILE A 148 -17.18 -48.15 -38.40
C ILE A 148 -17.84 -49.31 -37.63
N GLU A 149 -18.50 -49.03 -36.50
CA GLU A 149 -19.22 -50.05 -35.73
C GLU A 149 -20.37 -50.68 -36.51
N ILE A 150 -21.07 -49.92 -37.36
CA ILE A 150 -22.15 -50.42 -38.23
C ILE A 150 -21.58 -51.26 -39.39
N LEU A 151 -20.47 -50.82 -40.00
CA LEU A 151 -19.86 -51.49 -41.14
C LEU A 151 -19.15 -52.81 -40.76
N ARG A 152 -18.62 -52.91 -39.54
CA ARG A 152 -17.87 -54.08 -39.06
C ARG A 152 -18.69 -55.39 -39.07
N PRO A 153 -19.96 -55.46 -38.59
CA PRO A 153 -20.82 -56.62 -38.72
C PRO A 153 -21.20 -56.93 -40.17
N ILE A 154 -21.47 -55.92 -41.00
CA ILE A 154 -21.86 -56.11 -42.41
C ILE A 154 -20.75 -56.84 -43.16
N LYS A 155 -19.49 -56.43 -42.97
CA LYS A 155 -18.32 -57.10 -43.57
C LYS A 155 -18.08 -58.52 -43.02
N ARG A 156 -18.45 -58.79 -41.75
CA ARG A 156 -18.36 -60.13 -41.15
C ARG A 156 -19.48 -61.06 -41.61
N ASN A 157 -20.67 -60.51 -41.88
CA ASN A 157 -21.85 -61.26 -42.30
C ASN A 157 -22.05 -61.30 -43.82
N SER A 158 -21.26 -60.54 -44.60
CA SER A 158 -21.19 -60.72 -46.04
C SER A 158 -20.43 -62.02 -46.33
N MET A 159 -21.16 -63.13 -46.31
CA MET A 159 -20.71 -64.36 -46.94
C MET A 159 -20.49 -64.02 -48.42
N THR A 160 -19.25 -64.04 -48.87
CA THR A 160 -18.95 -63.77 -50.27
C THR A 160 -19.55 -64.88 -51.14
N ASP A 161 -19.86 -64.61 -52.41
CA ASP A 161 -20.30 -65.68 -53.34
C ASP A 161 -19.28 -66.84 -53.38
N MET A 162 -18.01 -66.55 -53.08
CA MET A 162 -16.96 -67.55 -52.89
C MET A 162 -17.19 -68.42 -51.64
N ASP A 163 -17.51 -67.83 -50.48
CA ASP A 163 -17.84 -68.56 -49.24
C ASP A 163 -19.11 -69.42 -49.38
N LEU A 164 -20.08 -68.95 -50.16
CA LEU A 164 -21.28 -69.70 -50.54
C LEU A 164 -20.95 -70.89 -51.43
N PHE A 165 -20.07 -70.70 -52.42
CA PHE A 165 -19.61 -71.75 -53.32
C PHE A 165 -18.81 -72.82 -52.55
N GLU A 166 -17.88 -72.41 -51.70
CA GLU A 166 -17.04 -73.30 -50.87
C GLU A 166 -17.85 -74.13 -49.87
N LYS A 167 -18.90 -73.54 -49.28
CA LYS A 167 -19.83 -74.30 -48.41
C LYS A 167 -20.69 -75.29 -49.18
N ARG A 168 -21.11 -74.95 -50.40
CA ARG A 168 -22.03 -75.76 -51.21
C ARG A 168 -21.32 -76.90 -51.93
N PHE A 169 -20.03 -76.73 -52.22
CA PHE A 169 -19.19 -77.71 -52.88
C PHE A 169 -18.10 -78.28 -51.98
N ARG A 170 -18.29 -78.32 -50.65
CA ARG A 170 -17.34 -78.98 -49.72
C ARG A 170 -16.88 -80.33 -50.30
N LEU A 171 -15.68 -80.32 -50.86
CA LEU A 171 -14.98 -81.47 -51.40
C LEU A 171 -14.51 -82.28 -50.18
N THR A 172 -15.22 -83.37 -49.88
CA THR A 172 -14.61 -84.54 -49.24
C THR A 172 -13.75 -85.28 -50.25
#